data_AF-A0A9D2U2N1-F1
#
_entry.id   AF-A0A9D2U2N1-F1
#
_cell.length_a   1.000
_cell.length_b   1.000
_cell.length_c   1.000
_cell.angle_alpha   90.00
_cell.angle_beta   90.00
_cell.angle_gamma   90.00
#
_symmetry.space_group_name_H-M   'P 1'
#
loop_
_entity.id
_entity.type
_entity.pdbx_description
1 polymer ?
#
loop_
_entity_poly.entity_id
_entity_poly.type
_entity_poly.pdbx_seq_one_letter_code
_entity_poly.pdbx_strand_id
1 'polypeptide(L)'
;ADETIAEGQYPIMGESPVTVQEMVDYFDSSGKEYPSDKLSKGGADSIETFCQMYYEEASAEGVRPEVAFAQTMKETGFLQYGGDASIEQFNFAGLGTTGGGVPGNSYPDVRTGIRAQIQHLKAYATSDPLAQECVDDRYEYVKKGAAPYVEWLGQQENPEGLGWATGDNYGYDIVNMIKDMM
;
A
#
# COMPACT_ATOMS: atom_id res chain seq x y z
N ALA A 1 -18.78 15.79 9.04
CA ALA A 1 -18.53 16.58 7.83
C ALA A 1 -18.84 15.64 6.68
N ASP A 2 -19.76 16.02 5.80
CA ASP A 2 -19.96 15.26 4.57
C ASP A 2 -18.64 15.29 3.80
N GLU A 3 -18.05 14.13 3.55
CA GLU A 3 -16.97 13.99 2.59
C GLU A 3 -17.51 14.44 1.23
N THR A 4 -17.17 15.66 0.82
CA THR A 4 -17.30 16.05 -0.59
C THR A 4 -16.28 15.24 -1.38
N ILE A 5 -16.66 14.00 -1.72
CA ILE A 5 -16.05 13.23 -2.79
C ILE A 5 -16.26 14.07 -4.05
N ALA A 6 -15.18 14.58 -4.65
CA ALA A 6 -15.28 15.07 -6.02
C ALA A 6 -15.71 13.88 -6.88
N GLU A 7 -16.86 13.98 -7.56
CA GLU A 7 -17.46 12.86 -8.29
C GLU A 7 -16.41 12.13 -9.14
N GLY A 8 -16.10 10.87 -8.77
CA GLY A 8 -15.24 9.98 -9.55
C GLY A 8 -13.84 9.69 -9.01
N GLN A 9 -13.44 10.18 -7.82
CA GLN A 9 -12.14 9.83 -7.20
C GLN A 9 -12.25 8.73 -6.14
N TYR A 10 -11.23 7.88 -6.02
CA TYR A 10 -11.20 6.79 -5.03
C TYR A 10 -10.51 7.25 -3.73
N PRO A 11 -11.21 7.35 -2.59
CA PRO A 11 -10.60 7.79 -1.33
C PRO A 11 -9.62 6.74 -0.78
N ILE A 12 -8.54 7.18 -0.11
CA ILE A 12 -7.61 6.27 0.59
C ILE A 12 -8.18 5.80 1.94
N MET A 13 -8.90 6.69 2.63
CA MET A 13 -9.51 6.41 3.92
C MET A 13 -10.93 5.87 3.78
N GLY A 14 -11.41 5.17 4.80
CA GLY A 14 -12.80 4.73 4.93
C GLY A 14 -12.98 3.21 4.97
N GLU A 15 -14.24 2.77 5.00
CA GLU A 15 -14.59 1.36 5.04
C GLU A 15 -14.35 0.70 3.68
N SER A 16 -13.70 -0.47 3.69
CA SER A 16 -13.49 -1.29 2.50
C SER A 16 -14.76 -2.01 2.08
N PRO A 17 -15.13 -2.01 0.79
CA PRO A 17 -16.15 -2.90 0.26
C PRO A 17 -15.60 -4.31 -0.04
N VAL A 18 -14.28 -4.50 0.00
CA VAL A 18 -13.58 -5.73 -0.36
C VAL A 18 -13.39 -6.60 0.88
N THR A 19 -13.44 -7.91 0.70
CA THR A 19 -13.18 -8.94 1.71
C THR A 19 -11.78 -9.51 1.56
N VAL A 20 -11.28 -10.15 2.63
CA VAL A 20 -9.99 -10.88 2.56
C VAL A 20 -9.99 -11.93 1.45
N GLN A 21 -11.12 -12.61 1.21
CA GLN A 21 -11.21 -13.61 0.15
C GLN A 21 -11.08 -12.98 -1.25
N GLU A 22 -11.69 -11.83 -1.51
CA GLU A 22 -11.54 -11.13 -2.79
C GLU A 22 -10.09 -10.68 -3.03
N MET A 23 -9.36 -10.29 -1.98
CA MET A 23 -7.92 -9.99 -2.08
C MET A 23 -7.10 -11.23 -2.43
N VAL A 24 -7.42 -12.39 -1.82
CA VAL A 24 -6.78 -13.67 -2.13
C VAL A 24 -7.08 -14.09 -3.57
N ASP A 25 -8.35 -14.06 -3.97
CA ASP A 25 -8.79 -14.43 -5.32
C ASP A 25 -8.13 -13.53 -6.38
N TYR A 26 -7.98 -12.24 -6.10
CA TYR A 26 -7.27 -11.31 -6.97
C TYR A 26 -5.79 -11.67 -7.12
N PHE A 27 -5.09 -11.99 -6.04
CA PHE A 27 -3.71 -12.48 -6.13
C PHE A 27 -3.63 -13.76 -6.97
N ASP A 28 -4.49 -14.74 -6.71
CA ASP A 28 -4.48 -16.02 -7.41
C ASP A 28 -4.79 -15.83 -8.91
N SER A 29 -5.66 -14.88 -9.26
CA SER A 29 -5.98 -14.54 -10.66
C SER A 29 -4.77 -14.03 -11.46
N SER A 30 -3.74 -13.50 -10.79
CA SER A 30 -2.50 -13.05 -11.44
C SER A 30 -1.66 -14.19 -12.01
N GLY A 31 -1.93 -15.44 -11.57
CA GLY A 31 -1.17 -16.63 -11.93
C GLY A 31 0.25 -16.67 -11.33
N LYS A 32 0.56 -15.80 -10.37
CA LYS A 32 1.84 -15.79 -9.64
C LYS A 32 1.80 -16.76 -8.47
N GLU A 33 2.95 -17.38 -8.21
CA GLU A 33 3.11 -18.24 -7.04
C GLU A 33 3.37 -17.38 -5.80
N TYR A 34 2.66 -17.68 -4.70
CA TYR A 34 2.89 -17.02 -3.42
C TYR A 34 4.24 -17.46 -2.84
N PRO A 35 5.17 -16.53 -2.52
CA PRO A 35 6.53 -16.85 -2.06
C PRO A 35 6.55 -17.23 -0.57
N SER A 36 5.87 -18.33 -0.22
CA SER A 36 5.71 -18.82 1.15
C SER A 36 7.05 -19.08 1.85
N ASP A 37 8.07 -19.57 1.14
CA ASP A 37 9.40 -19.85 1.69
C ASP A 37 10.11 -18.60 2.24
N LYS A 38 9.78 -17.43 1.69
CA LYS A 38 10.33 -16.13 2.11
C LYS A 38 9.44 -15.47 3.14
N LEU A 39 8.14 -15.37 2.87
CA LEU A 39 7.21 -14.60 3.71
C LEU A 39 6.85 -15.34 5.01
N SER A 40 6.94 -16.66 5.06
CA SER A 40 6.78 -17.42 6.31
C SER A 40 7.83 -17.06 7.36
N LYS A 41 9.03 -16.59 6.96
CA LYS A 41 10.07 -16.11 7.88
C LYS A 41 9.66 -14.85 8.62
N GLY A 42 8.79 -14.03 8.02
CA GLY A 42 8.21 -12.85 8.62
C GLY A 42 6.77 -13.05 9.10
N GLY A 43 6.31 -14.31 9.20
CA GLY A 43 5.02 -14.65 9.80
C GLY A 43 3.81 -14.72 8.84
N ALA A 44 4.00 -14.57 7.53
CA ALA A 44 2.93 -14.73 6.54
C ALA A 44 3.19 -15.97 5.67
N ASP A 45 2.80 -17.12 6.18
CA ASP A 45 3.01 -18.43 5.56
C ASP A 45 2.11 -18.71 4.35
N SER A 46 1.01 -17.99 4.20
CA SER A 46 0.07 -18.11 3.09
C SER A 46 -0.42 -16.75 2.59
N ILE A 47 -0.97 -16.72 1.37
CA ILE A 47 -1.61 -15.51 0.82
C ILE A 47 -2.80 -15.07 1.69
N GLU A 48 -3.56 -16.01 2.26
CA GLU A 48 -4.66 -15.71 3.18
C GLU A 48 -4.14 -14.99 4.44
N THR A 49 -3.07 -15.49 5.05
CA THR A 49 -2.41 -14.85 6.19
C THR A 49 -1.94 -13.44 5.83
N PHE A 50 -1.35 -13.27 4.64
CA PHE A 50 -0.87 -11.97 4.15
C PHE A 50 -2.01 -10.96 3.95
N CYS A 51 -3.08 -11.35 3.25
CA CYS A 51 -4.27 -10.52 3.02
C CYS A 51 -4.97 -10.16 4.35
N GLN A 52 -5.06 -11.11 5.29
CA GLN A 52 -5.60 -10.87 6.62
C GLN A 52 -4.76 -9.82 7.40
N MET A 53 -3.44 -9.87 7.31
CA MET A 53 -2.56 -8.85 7.91
C MET A 53 -2.81 -7.46 7.32
N TYR A 54 -2.94 -7.33 6.00
CA TYR A 54 -3.31 -6.06 5.36
C TYR A 54 -4.64 -5.55 5.87
N TYR A 55 -5.65 -6.42 5.92
CA TYR A 55 -6.99 -6.04 6.33
C TYR A 55 -7.01 -5.47 7.74
N GLU A 56 -6.34 -6.14 8.67
CA GLU A 56 -6.26 -5.74 10.07
C GLU A 56 -5.50 -4.43 10.28
N GLU A 57 -4.28 -4.33 9.73
CA GLU A 57 -3.44 -3.15 9.91
C GLU A 57 -4.08 -1.93 9.24
N ALA A 58 -4.68 -2.09 8.05
CA ALA A 58 -5.28 -0.98 7.31
C ALA A 58 -6.56 -0.49 8.03
N SER A 59 -7.42 -1.42 8.43
CA SER A 59 -8.64 -1.11 9.18
C SER A 59 -8.33 -0.42 10.52
N ALA A 60 -7.25 -0.84 11.21
CA ALA A 60 -6.83 -0.21 12.47
C ALA A 60 -6.46 1.27 12.30
N GLU A 61 -5.95 1.66 11.14
CA GLU A 61 -5.59 3.04 10.82
C GLU A 61 -6.68 3.81 10.07
N GLY A 62 -7.75 3.13 9.63
CA GLY A 62 -8.83 3.67 8.82
C GLY A 62 -8.49 3.81 7.33
N VAL A 63 -7.37 3.23 6.89
CA VAL A 63 -7.00 3.12 5.47
C VAL A 63 -7.77 1.95 4.88
N ARG A 64 -8.22 2.09 3.63
CA ARG A 64 -8.90 1.01 2.90
C ARG A 64 -7.94 -0.15 2.57
N PRO A 65 -8.16 -1.37 3.09
CA PRO A 65 -7.35 -2.55 2.79
C PRO A 65 -6.97 -2.76 1.31
N GLU A 66 -7.95 -2.62 0.40
CA GLU A 66 -7.78 -2.84 -1.04
C GLU A 66 -6.83 -1.82 -1.68
N VAL A 67 -6.76 -0.59 -1.14
CA VAL A 67 -5.84 0.44 -1.63
C VAL A 67 -4.41 0.06 -1.33
N ALA A 68 -4.11 -0.27 -0.07
CA ALA A 68 -2.78 -0.67 0.35
C ALA A 68 -2.33 -1.96 -0.36
N PHE A 69 -3.24 -2.94 -0.48
CA PHE A 69 -2.94 -4.21 -1.13
C PHE A 69 -2.72 -4.08 -2.65
N ALA A 70 -3.58 -3.35 -3.36
CA ALA A 70 -3.41 -3.11 -4.80
C ALA A 70 -2.11 -2.34 -5.08
N GLN A 71 -1.81 -1.33 -4.27
CA GLN A 71 -0.53 -0.63 -4.35
C GLN A 71 0.64 -1.61 -4.17
N THR A 72 0.60 -2.50 -3.18
CA THR A 72 1.66 -3.50 -2.98
C THR A 72 1.81 -4.43 -4.18
N MET A 73 0.71 -4.88 -4.78
CA MET A 73 0.78 -5.72 -5.99
C MET A 73 1.44 -4.96 -7.15
N LYS A 74 1.18 -3.65 -7.28
CA LYS A 74 1.83 -2.79 -8.28
C LYS A 74 3.32 -2.64 -8.01
N GLU A 75 3.69 -2.28 -6.78
CA GLU A 75 5.08 -1.99 -6.37
C GLU A 75 5.99 -3.23 -6.44
N THR A 76 5.45 -4.38 -6.06
CA THR A 76 6.23 -5.63 -5.97
C THR A 76 6.10 -6.50 -7.22
N GLY A 77 5.24 -6.12 -8.18
CA GLY A 77 4.89 -6.99 -9.30
C GLY A 77 4.28 -8.31 -8.82
N PHE A 78 3.26 -8.24 -7.96
CA PHE A 78 2.59 -9.38 -7.33
C PHE A 78 3.53 -10.26 -6.49
N LEU A 79 4.26 -9.62 -5.57
CA LEU A 79 5.21 -10.26 -4.64
C LEU A 79 6.38 -10.97 -5.31
N GLN A 80 6.60 -10.76 -6.61
CA GLN A 80 7.71 -11.39 -7.34
C GLN A 80 9.01 -10.60 -7.17
N TYR A 81 8.88 -9.29 -6.95
CA TYR A 81 9.96 -8.31 -6.95
C TYR A 81 10.73 -8.31 -8.29
N GLY A 82 11.40 -7.20 -8.59
CA GLY A 82 12.11 -7.06 -9.87
C GLY A 82 12.95 -5.80 -10.01
N GLY A 83 12.88 -4.91 -9.03
CA GLY A 83 13.73 -3.73 -8.90
C GLY A 83 14.79 -3.91 -7.82
N ASP A 84 15.12 -2.81 -7.14
CA ASP A 84 16.18 -2.77 -6.14
C ASP A 84 15.79 -3.39 -4.79
N ALA A 85 14.48 -3.46 -4.49
CA ALA A 85 13.97 -4.05 -3.26
C ALA A 85 13.87 -5.57 -3.36
N SER A 86 14.14 -6.26 -2.26
CA SER A 86 13.97 -7.70 -2.11
C SER A 86 12.83 -8.05 -1.15
N ILE A 87 12.26 -9.24 -1.33
CA ILE A 87 11.17 -9.74 -0.50
C ILE A 87 11.55 -9.91 0.97
N GLU A 88 12.82 -10.21 1.25
CA GLU A 88 13.34 -10.37 2.61
C GLU A 88 13.40 -9.07 3.41
N GLN A 89 13.25 -7.90 2.75
CA GLN A 89 13.16 -6.63 3.44
C GLN A 89 11.78 -6.39 4.07
N PHE A 90 10.77 -7.18 3.65
CA PHE A 90 9.36 -6.94 4.00
C PHE A 90 8.91 -5.49 3.72
N ASN A 91 9.53 -4.86 2.73
CA ASN A 91 9.18 -3.52 2.26
C ASN A 91 8.27 -3.66 1.05
N PHE A 92 6.97 -3.54 1.29
CA PHE A 92 5.92 -3.84 0.31
C PHE A 92 5.53 -2.64 -0.57
N ALA A 93 6.05 -1.47 -0.25
CA ALA A 93 5.66 -0.21 -0.90
C ALA A 93 6.87 0.62 -1.38
N GLY A 94 8.06 0.02 -1.42
CA GLY A 94 9.28 0.68 -1.90
C GLY A 94 9.74 1.84 -1.03
N LEU A 95 9.40 1.85 0.27
CA LEU A 95 9.73 2.95 1.17
C LEU A 95 11.25 3.15 1.24
N GLY A 96 11.71 4.34 0.88
CA GLY A 96 13.13 4.70 0.90
C GLY A 96 13.94 4.14 -0.27
N THR A 97 13.31 3.49 -1.25
CA THR A 97 13.99 3.13 -2.51
C THR A 97 14.26 4.41 -3.32
N THR A 98 15.43 4.50 -3.97
CA THR A 98 15.80 5.67 -4.77
C THR A 98 16.20 5.31 -6.21
N GLY A 99 16.17 4.04 -6.57
CA GLY A 99 16.75 3.54 -7.81
C GLY A 99 18.28 3.39 -7.71
N GLY A 100 18.86 2.65 -8.66
CA GLY A 100 20.31 2.51 -8.80
C GLY A 100 20.96 1.56 -7.79
N GLY A 101 20.21 0.57 -7.29
CA GLY A 101 20.69 -0.44 -6.35
C GLY A 101 20.53 -0.04 -4.88
N VAL A 102 19.77 1.01 -4.57
CA VAL A 102 19.45 1.40 -3.18
C VAL A 102 18.16 0.70 -2.76
N PRO A 103 18.24 -0.33 -1.89
CA PRO A 103 17.12 -1.23 -1.60
C PRO A 103 16.02 -0.60 -0.73
N GLY A 104 16.29 0.55 -0.10
CA GLY A 104 15.36 1.21 0.82
C GLY A 104 15.28 0.55 2.20
N ASN A 105 14.17 0.81 2.89
CA ASN A 105 13.96 0.36 4.27
C ASN A 105 13.78 -1.16 4.36
N SER A 106 14.02 -1.72 5.54
CA SER A 106 13.77 -3.12 5.87
C SER A 106 13.06 -3.21 7.21
N TYR A 107 12.13 -4.15 7.32
CA TYR A 107 11.30 -4.35 8.50
C TYR A 107 11.56 -5.74 9.12
N PRO A 108 11.34 -5.90 10.44
CA PRO A 108 11.66 -7.16 11.12
C PRO A 108 10.74 -8.33 10.73
N ASP A 109 9.50 -8.03 10.32
CA ASP A 109 8.50 -9.01 9.93
C ASP A 109 7.50 -8.42 8.93
N VAL A 110 6.66 -9.29 8.36
CA VAL A 110 5.69 -8.91 7.33
C VAL A 110 4.70 -7.88 7.87
N ARG A 111 4.17 -8.10 9.08
CA ARG A 111 3.16 -7.23 9.68
C ARG A 111 3.70 -5.81 9.93
N THR A 112 4.95 -5.68 10.37
CA THR A 112 5.59 -4.37 10.58
C THR A 112 5.80 -3.63 9.27
N GLY A 113 6.21 -4.34 8.21
CA GLY A 113 6.34 -3.76 6.87
C GLY A 113 5.01 -3.27 6.29
N ILE A 114 3.94 -4.05 6.46
CA ILE A 114 2.57 -3.68 6.10
C ILE A 114 2.15 -2.43 6.87
N ARG A 115 2.35 -2.41 8.20
CA ARG A 115 2.02 -1.26 9.04
C ARG A 115 2.74 0.01 8.59
N ALA A 116 4.03 -0.07 8.23
CA ALA A 116 4.77 1.09 7.75
C ALA A 116 4.17 1.69 6.48
N GLN A 117 3.79 0.86 5.50
CA GLN A 117 3.09 1.32 4.30
C GLN A 117 1.77 2.01 4.64
N ILE A 118 0.95 1.41 5.53
CA ILE A 118 -0.36 1.94 5.90
C ILE A 118 -0.22 3.29 6.60
N GLN A 119 0.76 3.44 7.48
CA GLN A 119 1.08 4.72 8.11
C GLN A 119 1.48 5.77 7.07
N HIS A 120 2.26 5.37 6.05
CA HIS A 120 2.64 6.24 4.95
C HIS A 120 1.43 6.67 4.10
N LEU A 121 0.51 5.75 3.77
CA LEU A 121 -0.74 6.05 3.07
C LEU A 121 -1.63 6.98 3.90
N LYS A 122 -1.79 6.71 5.20
CA LYS A 122 -2.54 7.59 6.10
C LYS A 122 -1.94 8.99 6.18
N ALA A 123 -0.61 9.10 6.20
CA ALA A 123 0.07 10.39 6.15
C ALA A 123 -0.29 11.18 4.89
N TYR A 124 -0.32 10.53 3.72
CA TYR A 124 -0.79 11.18 2.50
C TYR A 124 -2.26 11.57 2.58
N ALA A 125 -3.10 10.72 3.16
CA ALA A 125 -4.54 10.88 3.09
C ALA A 125 -5.12 11.90 4.09
N THR A 126 -4.54 12.02 5.29
CA THR A 126 -5.08 12.85 6.38
C THR A 126 -3.98 13.39 7.29
N SER A 127 -4.35 14.35 8.16
CA SER A 127 -3.55 14.82 9.30
C SER A 127 -3.93 14.16 10.63
N ASP A 128 -4.86 13.21 10.63
CA ASP A 128 -5.26 12.49 11.83
C ASP A 128 -4.09 11.70 12.43
N PRO A 129 -4.01 11.60 13.77
CA PRO A 129 -2.95 10.84 14.42
C PRO A 129 -3.01 9.36 14.06
N LEU A 130 -1.85 8.70 14.10
CA LEU A 130 -1.77 7.25 14.00
C LEU A 130 -2.49 6.58 15.18
N ALA A 131 -3.15 5.46 14.91
CA ALA A 131 -3.79 4.64 15.92
C ALA A 131 -2.78 3.72 16.63
N GLN A 132 -1.71 3.34 15.92
CA GLN A 132 -0.64 2.49 16.42
C GLN A 132 0.70 3.24 16.54
N GLU A 133 1.68 2.60 17.18
CA GLU A 133 3.06 3.12 17.23
C GLU A 133 3.64 3.28 15.82
N CYS A 134 4.28 4.44 15.58
CA CYS A 134 4.89 4.75 14.29
C CYS A 134 6.11 3.84 14.04
N VAL A 135 6.06 3.09 12.94
CA VAL A 135 7.15 2.22 12.46
C VAL A 135 7.67 2.63 11.07
N ASP A 136 7.00 3.58 10.42
CA ASP A 136 7.48 4.20 9.20
C ASP A 136 8.53 5.29 9.50
N ASP A 137 9.81 4.96 9.29
CA ASP A 137 10.94 5.91 9.43
C ASP A 137 10.82 7.14 8.50
N ARG A 138 9.96 7.09 7.48
CA ARG A 138 9.73 8.20 6.56
C ARG A 138 8.49 9.00 6.86
N TYR A 139 7.74 8.65 7.90
CA TYR A 139 6.44 9.25 8.21
C TYR A 139 6.55 10.77 8.37
N GLU A 140 7.60 11.26 9.01
CA GLU A 140 7.81 12.70 9.27
C GLU A 140 8.07 13.52 8.00
N TYR A 141 8.53 12.89 6.90
CA TYR A 141 8.84 13.59 5.65
C TYR A 141 7.62 13.77 4.74
N VAL A 142 6.51 13.08 5.02
CA VAL A 142 5.28 13.19 4.25
C VAL A 142 4.51 14.44 4.68
N LYS A 143 4.19 15.32 3.73
CA LYS A 143 3.24 16.41 3.97
C LYS A 143 1.85 15.82 4.23
N LYS A 144 1.35 16.01 5.44
CA LYS A 144 0.10 15.39 5.87
C LYS A 144 -1.11 15.88 5.07
N GLY A 145 -1.97 14.96 4.64
CA GLY A 145 -3.19 15.26 3.88
C GLY A 145 -2.94 15.76 2.45
N ALA A 146 -1.75 15.55 1.88
CA ALA A 146 -1.42 16.00 0.53
C ALA A 146 -2.09 15.20 -0.59
N ALA A 147 -2.56 13.98 -0.33
CA ALA A 147 -3.20 13.11 -1.31
C ALA A 147 -4.33 12.27 -0.67
N PRO A 148 -5.51 12.86 -0.39
CA PRO A 148 -6.68 12.13 0.13
C PRO A 148 -7.24 11.05 -0.82
N TYR A 149 -6.96 11.13 -2.13
CA TYR A 149 -7.46 10.21 -3.14
C TYR A 149 -6.32 9.41 -3.77
N VAL A 150 -6.59 8.16 -4.16
CA VAL A 150 -5.61 7.23 -4.75
C VAL A 150 -5.00 7.81 -6.01
N GLU A 151 -5.79 8.49 -6.85
CA GLU A 151 -5.33 9.16 -8.07
C GLU A 151 -4.23 10.19 -7.77
N TRP A 152 -4.29 10.86 -6.62
CA TRP A 152 -3.33 11.88 -6.20
C TRP A 152 -2.07 11.32 -5.54
N LEU A 153 -1.94 10.00 -5.43
CA LEU A 153 -0.65 9.37 -5.13
C LEU A 153 0.34 9.52 -6.29
N GLY A 154 -0.14 9.76 -7.52
CA GLY A 154 0.70 10.21 -8.63
C GLY A 154 0.95 11.71 -8.55
N GLN A 155 2.21 12.12 -8.55
CA GLN A 155 2.59 13.55 -8.43
C GLN A 155 2.05 14.39 -9.59
N GLN A 156 1.88 13.79 -10.76
CA GLN A 156 1.45 14.47 -11.98
C GLN A 156 -0.05 14.76 -11.97
N GLU A 157 -0.81 13.88 -11.31
CA GLU A 157 -2.25 13.97 -11.14
C GLU A 157 -2.66 14.76 -9.89
N ASN A 158 -1.73 14.93 -8.95
CA ASN A 158 -1.96 15.72 -7.75
C ASN A 158 -1.84 17.23 -8.04
N PRO A 159 -2.87 18.04 -7.72
CA PRO A 159 -2.85 19.50 -7.95
C PRO A 159 -1.68 20.24 -7.26
N GLU A 160 -1.11 19.67 -6.20
CA GLU A 160 0.02 20.24 -5.47
C GLU A 160 1.39 19.73 -5.97
N GLY A 161 1.42 18.82 -6.94
CA GLY A 161 2.66 18.19 -7.41
C GLY A 161 3.31 17.26 -6.39
N LEU A 162 2.56 16.85 -5.36
CA LEU A 162 2.99 15.94 -4.30
C LEU A 162 2.41 14.55 -4.51
N GLY A 163 3.02 13.52 -3.94
CA GLY A 163 2.53 12.17 -4.13
C GLY A 163 3.61 11.12 -3.93
N TRP A 164 3.16 9.88 -3.84
CA TRP A 164 3.97 8.69 -3.64
C TRP A 164 4.98 8.48 -4.77
N ALA A 165 4.54 8.60 -6.02
CA ALA A 165 5.34 8.30 -7.19
C ALA A 165 5.35 9.44 -8.19
N THR A 166 6.46 9.56 -8.92
CA THR A 166 6.67 10.59 -9.97
C THR A 166 6.09 10.22 -11.32
N GLY A 167 5.75 8.94 -11.54
CA GLY A 167 5.27 8.43 -12.82
C GLY A 167 3.83 8.86 -13.13
N ASP A 168 3.57 9.16 -14.40
CA ASP A 168 2.23 9.44 -14.91
C ASP A 168 1.30 8.25 -14.69
N ASN A 169 0.02 8.51 -14.42
CA ASN A 169 -1.05 7.53 -14.18
C ASN A 169 -0.84 6.58 -12.99
N TYR A 170 0.14 6.82 -12.11
CA TYR A 170 0.42 5.93 -11.00
C TYR A 170 -0.82 5.58 -10.17
N GLY A 171 -1.57 6.61 -9.74
CA GLY A 171 -2.78 6.43 -8.96
C GLY A 171 -3.92 5.80 -9.76
N TYR A 172 -4.09 6.18 -11.04
CA TYR A 172 -5.11 5.60 -11.91
C TYR A 172 -4.91 4.10 -12.15
N ASP A 173 -3.66 3.64 -12.27
CA ASP A 173 -3.36 2.22 -12.39
C ASP A 173 -3.80 1.46 -11.13
N ILE A 174 -3.54 2.00 -9.94
CA ILE A 174 -3.99 1.39 -8.68
C ILE A 174 -5.52 1.34 -8.64
N VAL A 175 -6.20 2.41 -9.04
CA VAL A 175 -7.67 2.43 -9.11
C VAL A 175 -8.20 1.37 -10.08
N ASN A 176 -7.53 1.14 -11.21
CA ASN A 176 -7.93 0.07 -12.13
C ASN A 176 -7.69 -1.32 -11.52
N MET A 177 -6.58 -1.51 -10.82
CA MET A 177 -6.31 -2.75 -10.08
C MET A 177 -7.36 -3.03 -8.99
N ILE A 178 -7.83 -1.98 -8.30
CA ILE A 178 -8.93 -2.11 -7.33
C ILE A 178 -10.23 -2.52 -8.02
N LYS A 179 -10.55 -1.94 -9.19
CA LYS A 179 -11.74 -2.32 -9.96
C LYS A 179 -11.69 -3.78 -10.44
N ASP A 180 -10.51 -4.30 -10.76
CA ASP A 180 -10.34 -5.70 -11.17
C ASP A 180 -10.45 -6.69 -9.98
N MET A 181 -10.31 -6.19 -8.74
CA MET A 181 -10.45 -6.97 -7.50
C MET A 181 -11.90 -7.09 -7.01
N MET A 182 -12.78 -6.17 -7.44
CA MET A 182 -14.20 -6.09 -7.06
C MET A 182 -15.11 -6.79 -8.08
#